data_AF-A0A813Z8S9-F1
#
_entry.id   AF-A0A813Z8S9-F1
#
_cell.length_a   1.000
_cell.length_b   1.000
_cell.length_c   1.000
_cell.angle_alpha   90.00
_cell.angle_beta   90.00
_cell.angle_gamma   90.00
#
_symmetry.space_group_name_H-M   'P 1'
#
loop_
_entity.id
_entity.type
_entity.pdbx_description
1 polymer ?
#
loop_
_entity_poly.entity_id
_entity_poly.type
_entity_poly.pdbx_seq_one_letter_code
_entity_poly.pdbx_strand_id
1 'polypeptide(L)'
;MLKKRNLWSKNQDYDETKNNSELIVRRKNPRLLIKDTENQKVLDPIIGYSQEPLLPLYDACTPLINITPDVLNYVSIALERTPDEPPDNLTRDESASIRLYTMEWEDSYRSLYSYLNRTLKNEDRKCLSPWFKYLKLFLTAIVKLPCIPPQVVWGGVRKNINIDLFKETQIIWWGFSSTTASLSVLESDIYLGKTGYRTLFSIETFNGTNIRAHSYFNEEEEIILLPGTYLEVQSQLNPATDLHIIHLKQVRPNEILLETPFEKPVTINWNGTNWATSCDFPGNELSYALIASKFCSAKCIQTQGCTHYVWSTWNNGTCWMKKNNISKTDAILTDHPTMICGIINSNHQQHDQNSIIMWNENN
;
A
#
# COMPACT_ATOMS: atom_id res chain seq x y z
N MET A 1 -1.40 -78.91 -38.77
CA MET A 1 -2.62 -78.78 -39.60
C MET A 1 -3.21 -77.40 -39.37
N LEU A 2 -3.43 -76.65 -40.45
CA LEU A 2 -4.18 -75.37 -40.51
C LEU A 2 -5.67 -75.60 -40.10
N LYS A 3 -6.45 -74.65 -39.56
CA LYS A 3 -6.92 -73.32 -40.05
C LYS A 3 -7.52 -72.54 -38.84
N LYS A 4 -7.11 -71.30 -38.53
CA LYS A 4 -7.51 -69.94 -39.03
C LYS A 4 -8.87 -69.37 -38.53
N ARG A 5 -8.74 -68.17 -37.90
CA ARG A 5 -9.53 -66.90 -37.98
C ARG A 5 -10.49 -66.47 -36.85
N ASN A 6 -10.05 -65.41 -36.14
CA ASN A 6 -10.66 -64.11 -35.75
C ASN A 6 -12.20 -63.94 -35.68
N LEU A 7 -12.73 -63.32 -34.60
CA LEU A 7 -13.11 -61.89 -34.46
C LEU A 7 -14.10 -61.67 -33.27
N TRP A 8 -13.73 -60.78 -32.34
CA TRP A 8 -14.54 -59.85 -31.52
C TRP A 8 -15.73 -60.35 -30.66
N SER A 9 -15.64 -60.14 -29.33
CA SER A 9 -16.52 -59.20 -28.61
C SER A 9 -16.14 -59.01 -27.12
N LYS A 10 -15.82 -57.77 -26.78
CA LYS A 10 -16.07 -57.04 -25.51
C LYS A 10 -15.67 -57.69 -24.17
N ASN A 11 -14.58 -57.17 -23.60
CA ASN A 11 -14.48 -56.94 -22.16
C ASN A 11 -14.24 -55.44 -21.92
N GLN A 12 -15.00 -54.87 -20.98
CA GLN A 12 -14.87 -53.50 -20.51
C GLN A 12 -13.63 -53.40 -19.62
N ASP A 13 -12.65 -52.60 -20.05
CA ASP A 13 -11.59 -52.12 -19.18
C ASP A 13 -12.08 -50.89 -18.41
N TYR A 14 -11.81 -50.92 -17.10
CA TYR A 14 -11.93 -49.78 -16.19
C TYR A 14 -10.91 -48.72 -16.61
N ASP A 15 -11.39 -47.55 -17.04
CA ASP A 15 -10.56 -46.41 -17.44
C ASP A 15 -10.38 -45.46 -16.23
N GLU A 16 -9.17 -45.45 -15.66
CA GLU A 16 -8.69 -44.43 -14.73
C GLU A 16 -8.41 -43.12 -15.48
N THR A 17 -9.46 -42.37 -15.79
CA THR A 17 -9.34 -40.97 -16.20
C THR A 17 -10.31 -40.11 -15.39
N LYS A 18 -9.96 -39.88 -14.13
CA LYS A 18 -10.55 -38.77 -13.35
C LYS A 18 -10.05 -37.46 -13.94
N ASN A 19 -10.96 -36.85 -14.68
CA ASN A 19 -10.98 -35.51 -15.23
C ASN A 19 -10.52 -34.47 -14.19
N ASN A 20 -9.24 -34.13 -14.16
CA ASN A 20 -8.70 -33.01 -13.40
C ASN A 20 -8.60 -31.82 -14.36
N SER A 21 -9.72 -31.13 -14.59
CA SER A 21 -9.74 -29.88 -15.34
C SER A 21 -9.08 -28.80 -14.47
N GLU A 22 -7.78 -28.60 -14.62
CA GLU A 22 -7.12 -27.40 -14.11
C GLU A 22 -7.85 -26.17 -14.67
N LEU A 23 -8.57 -25.44 -13.82
CA LEU A 23 -9.03 -24.09 -14.11
C LEU A 23 -7.79 -23.20 -14.24
N ILE A 24 -7.23 -23.13 -15.44
CA ILE A 24 -6.17 -22.20 -15.77
C ILE A 24 -6.82 -20.81 -15.83
N VAL A 25 -6.77 -20.08 -14.72
CA VAL A 25 -7.17 -18.69 -14.62
C VAL A 25 -6.22 -17.84 -15.47
N ARG A 26 -6.62 -17.60 -16.72
CA ARG A 26 -5.95 -16.68 -17.66
C ARG A 26 -6.70 -15.36 -17.65
N ARG A 27 -5.93 -14.26 -17.67
CA ARG A 27 -6.48 -12.92 -17.71
C ARG A 27 -7.23 -12.71 -19.03
N LYS A 28 -8.54 -12.40 -18.96
CA LYS A 28 -9.41 -12.23 -20.14
C LYS A 28 -9.85 -10.78 -20.32
N ASN A 29 -9.90 -9.99 -19.25
CA ASN A 29 -10.36 -8.61 -19.28
C ASN A 29 -9.47 -7.67 -18.47
N PRO A 30 -9.58 -6.35 -18.72
CA PRO A 30 -8.94 -5.36 -17.86
C PRO A 30 -9.48 -5.40 -16.44
N ARG A 31 -8.58 -5.54 -15.46
CA ARG A 31 -8.72 -4.82 -14.19
C ARG A 31 -8.79 -3.35 -14.56
N LEU A 32 -10.00 -2.81 -14.59
CA LEU A 32 -10.22 -1.39 -14.81
C LEU A 32 -9.58 -0.64 -13.65
N LEU A 33 -8.46 0.05 -13.92
CA LEU A 33 -7.63 0.64 -12.87
C LEU A 33 -8.34 1.79 -12.13
N ILE A 34 -9.45 2.32 -12.66
CA ILE A 34 -10.45 3.13 -11.95
C ILE A 34 -11.84 2.89 -12.59
N LYS A 35 -12.68 2.07 -11.97
CA LYS A 35 -14.04 1.78 -12.49
C LYS A 35 -15.03 2.79 -11.87
N ASP A 36 -15.34 3.86 -12.61
CA ASP A 36 -16.46 4.81 -12.43
C ASP A 36 -16.11 6.23 -11.96
N THR A 37 -16.58 7.20 -12.75
CA THR A 37 -16.68 8.64 -12.45
C THR A 37 -17.40 8.80 -11.13
N GLU A 38 -16.67 9.34 -10.17
CA GLU A 38 -17.15 9.55 -8.82
C GLU A 38 -18.21 10.64 -8.82
N ASN A 39 -19.40 10.30 -8.31
CA ASN A 39 -20.24 11.34 -7.73
C ASN A 39 -19.42 11.99 -6.62
N GLN A 40 -19.26 13.31 -6.66
CA GLN A 40 -18.57 14.17 -5.68
C GLN A 40 -19.22 14.16 -4.28
N LYS A 41 -19.91 13.07 -3.91
CA LYS A 41 -20.49 12.91 -2.59
C LYS A 41 -19.43 12.41 -1.62
N VAL A 42 -19.21 13.19 -0.58
CA VAL A 42 -18.47 12.76 0.60
C VAL A 42 -19.34 11.70 1.29
N LEU A 43 -18.83 10.47 1.33
CA LEU A 43 -19.45 9.35 2.03
C LEU A 43 -18.88 9.24 3.44
N ASP A 44 -19.58 8.54 4.33
CA ASP A 44 -19.07 8.29 5.68
C ASP A 44 -17.77 7.46 5.65
N PRO A 45 -16.87 7.64 6.63
CA PRO A 45 -15.66 6.84 6.78
C PRO A 45 -15.90 5.32 6.81
N ILE A 46 -14.90 4.56 6.37
CA ILE A 46 -14.90 3.10 6.43
C ILE A 46 -14.35 2.68 7.79
N ILE A 47 -15.26 2.39 8.72
CA ILE A 47 -14.97 2.06 10.12
C ILE A 47 -15.70 0.78 10.58
N GLY A 48 -15.29 0.22 11.72
CA GLY A 48 -15.88 -0.94 12.38
C GLY A 48 -15.26 -2.29 12.01
N TYR A 49 -14.64 -2.44 10.84
CA TYR A 49 -14.01 -3.70 10.45
C TYR A 49 -12.76 -4.04 11.30
N SER A 50 -12.09 -3.03 11.88
CA SER A 50 -10.95 -3.20 12.77
C SER A 50 -11.30 -4.01 14.02
N GLN A 51 -12.57 -4.01 14.42
CA GLN A 51 -13.07 -4.71 15.61
C GLN A 51 -13.34 -6.20 15.33
N GLU A 52 -13.35 -6.63 14.07
CA GLU A 52 -13.45 -8.05 13.74
C GLU A 52 -12.18 -8.78 14.20
N PRO A 53 -12.30 -10.04 14.66
CA PRO A 53 -11.15 -10.88 14.92
C PRO A 53 -10.39 -11.16 13.61
N LEU A 54 -9.07 -11.35 13.71
CA LEU A 54 -8.31 -11.87 12.59
C LEU A 54 -8.66 -13.34 12.41
N LEU A 55 -9.16 -13.70 11.23
CA LEU A 55 -9.65 -15.04 10.90
C LEU A 55 -8.88 -15.64 9.72
N PRO A 56 -8.83 -16.99 9.60
CA PRO A 56 -8.41 -17.65 8.37
C PRO A 56 -9.20 -17.17 7.15
N LEU A 57 -8.60 -17.20 5.96
CA LEU A 57 -9.19 -16.64 4.75
C LEU A 57 -10.57 -17.24 4.42
N TYR A 58 -10.74 -18.54 4.66
CA TYR A 58 -12.00 -19.25 4.46
C TYR A 58 -13.13 -18.68 5.34
N ASP A 59 -12.87 -18.54 6.64
CA ASP A 59 -13.82 -18.00 7.61
C ASP A 59 -14.11 -16.52 7.34
N ALA A 60 -13.08 -15.76 6.96
CA ALA A 60 -13.20 -14.36 6.59
C ALA A 60 -14.10 -14.14 5.36
N CYS A 61 -14.15 -15.09 4.43
CA CYS A 61 -14.97 -15.03 3.22
C CYS A 61 -16.36 -15.66 3.36
N THR A 62 -16.65 -16.36 4.46
CA THR A 62 -17.95 -17.04 4.66
C THR A 62 -19.16 -16.09 4.55
N PRO A 63 -19.14 -14.85 5.08
CA PRO A 63 -20.27 -13.93 4.91
C PRO A 63 -20.51 -13.49 3.45
N LEU A 64 -19.53 -13.71 2.56
CA LEU A 64 -19.55 -13.24 1.17
C LEU A 64 -20.17 -14.25 0.20
N ILE A 65 -20.53 -15.46 0.63
CA ILE A 65 -21.05 -16.54 -0.23
C ILE A 65 -22.27 -16.10 -1.05
N ASN A 66 -23.17 -15.32 -0.45
CA ASN A 66 -24.39 -14.84 -1.12
C ASN A 66 -24.17 -13.56 -1.95
N ILE A 67 -23.03 -12.90 -1.81
CA ILE A 67 -22.69 -11.64 -2.49
C ILE A 67 -21.81 -11.92 -3.71
N THR A 68 -20.87 -12.84 -3.54
CA THR A 68 -19.87 -13.26 -4.52
C THR A 68 -20.01 -14.78 -4.70
N PRO A 69 -20.82 -15.21 -5.70
CA PRO A 69 -20.92 -16.62 -6.05
C PRO A 69 -19.54 -17.22 -6.29
N ASP A 70 -19.33 -18.47 -5.88
CA ASP A 70 -18.07 -19.22 -6.02
C ASP A 70 -16.86 -18.68 -5.22
N VAL A 71 -17.05 -17.71 -4.32
CA VAL A 71 -15.94 -17.13 -3.54
C VAL A 71 -15.08 -18.18 -2.84
N LEU A 72 -15.69 -19.23 -2.27
CA LEU A 72 -14.95 -20.28 -1.56
C LEU A 72 -14.07 -21.14 -2.48
N ASN A 73 -14.48 -21.36 -3.73
CA ASN A 73 -13.65 -22.05 -4.71
C ASN A 73 -12.39 -21.23 -5.03
N TYR A 74 -12.55 -19.92 -5.20
CA TYR A 74 -11.42 -19.01 -5.42
C TYR A 74 -10.54 -18.84 -4.18
N VAL A 75 -11.10 -18.92 -2.96
CA VAL A 75 -10.34 -18.99 -1.71
C VAL A 75 -9.41 -20.21 -1.72
N SER A 76 -9.93 -21.40 -2.08
CA SER A 76 -9.11 -22.61 -2.18
C SER A 76 -7.96 -22.45 -3.17
N ILE A 77 -8.22 -21.88 -4.36
CA ILE A 77 -7.18 -21.62 -5.36
C ILE A 77 -6.15 -20.59 -4.85
N ALA A 78 -6.59 -19.53 -4.17
CA ALA A 78 -5.71 -18.51 -3.62
C ALA A 78 -4.79 -19.11 -2.53
N LEU A 79 -5.30 -19.97 -1.66
CA LEU A 79 -4.51 -20.67 -0.65
C LEU A 79 -3.53 -21.64 -1.30
N GLU A 80 -3.99 -22.49 -2.22
CA GLU A 80 -3.14 -23.47 -2.93
C GLU A 80 -1.95 -22.79 -3.64
N ARG A 81 -2.18 -21.62 -4.24
CA ARG A 81 -1.14 -20.84 -4.93
C ARG A 81 -0.34 -19.90 -4.03
N THR A 82 -0.58 -19.93 -2.72
CA THR A 82 0.19 -19.15 -1.75
C THR A 82 1.13 -20.07 -0.97
N PRO A 83 2.45 -19.78 -0.95
CA PRO A 83 3.42 -20.54 -0.16
C PRO A 83 3.03 -20.59 1.31
N ASP A 84 3.39 -21.67 1.99
CA ASP A 84 3.14 -21.82 3.44
C ASP A 84 3.86 -20.74 4.26
N GLU A 85 5.04 -20.34 3.81
CA GLU A 85 5.84 -19.24 4.36
C GLU A 85 6.01 -18.15 3.27
N PRO A 86 5.03 -17.24 3.10
CA PRO A 86 5.16 -16.15 2.17
C PRO A 86 6.17 -15.10 2.68
N PRO A 87 6.71 -14.24 1.79
CA PRO A 87 7.64 -13.19 2.19
C PRO A 87 6.98 -12.10 3.06
N ASP A 88 7.77 -11.11 3.48
CA ASP A 88 7.31 -9.89 4.14
C ASP A 88 6.61 -10.10 5.49
N ASN A 89 6.93 -11.21 6.16
CA ASN A 89 6.37 -11.60 7.47
C ASN A 89 4.83 -11.66 7.48
N LEU A 90 4.21 -11.92 6.33
CA LEU A 90 2.78 -12.19 6.25
C LEU A 90 2.50 -13.63 6.65
N THR A 91 1.34 -13.88 7.25
CA THR A 91 0.83 -15.25 7.34
C THR A 91 0.38 -15.74 5.96
N ARG A 92 0.24 -17.06 5.79
CA ARG A 92 -0.31 -17.64 4.57
C ARG A 92 -1.69 -17.05 4.22
N ASP A 93 -2.60 -16.93 5.19
CA ASP A 93 -3.94 -16.36 4.98
C ASP A 93 -3.91 -14.87 4.62
N GLU A 94 -3.00 -14.09 5.23
CA GLU A 94 -2.81 -12.67 4.89
C GLU A 94 -2.34 -12.51 3.44
N SER A 95 -1.29 -13.24 3.04
CA SER A 95 -0.78 -13.26 1.67
C SER A 95 -1.84 -13.76 0.67
N ALA A 96 -2.56 -14.84 1.02
CA ALA A 96 -3.61 -15.41 0.19
C ALA A 96 -4.81 -14.46 0.04
N SER A 97 -5.09 -13.61 1.03
CA SER A 97 -6.14 -12.58 0.91
C SER A 97 -5.82 -11.56 -0.17
N ILE A 98 -4.54 -11.17 -0.31
CA ILE A 98 -4.04 -10.31 -1.39
C ILE A 98 -4.10 -11.05 -2.72
N ARG A 99 -3.68 -12.32 -2.76
CA ARG A 99 -3.80 -13.15 -3.96
C ARG A 99 -5.25 -13.24 -4.43
N LEU A 100 -6.18 -13.51 -3.52
CA LEU A 100 -7.61 -13.59 -3.83
C LEU A 100 -8.17 -12.27 -4.37
N TYR A 101 -7.80 -11.13 -3.77
CA TYR A 101 -8.18 -9.80 -4.27
C TYR A 101 -7.73 -9.62 -5.71
N THR A 102 -6.53 -10.11 -6.03
CA THR A 102 -5.89 -9.84 -7.32
C THR A 102 -6.27 -10.79 -8.45
N MET A 103 -6.93 -11.90 -8.14
CA MET A 103 -7.39 -12.87 -9.13
C MET A 103 -8.48 -12.29 -10.05
N GLU A 104 -8.37 -12.56 -11.35
CA GLU A 104 -9.48 -12.41 -12.29
C GLU A 104 -10.28 -13.72 -12.31
N TRP A 105 -11.59 -13.62 -12.13
CA TRP A 105 -12.50 -14.77 -12.24
C TRP A 105 -12.95 -14.92 -13.69
N GLU A 106 -13.63 -16.02 -14.03
CA GLU A 106 -14.10 -16.27 -15.42
C GLU A 106 -14.91 -15.10 -16.00
N ASP A 107 -15.74 -14.48 -15.15
CA ASP A 107 -16.38 -13.19 -15.40
C ASP A 107 -15.71 -12.12 -14.52
N SER A 108 -14.95 -11.21 -15.14
CA SER A 108 -14.23 -10.15 -14.44
C SER A 108 -15.15 -9.21 -13.63
N TYR A 109 -16.40 -9.02 -14.07
CA TYR A 109 -17.39 -8.22 -13.34
C TYR A 109 -17.84 -8.91 -12.05
N ARG A 110 -17.60 -10.22 -11.95
CA ARG A 110 -17.92 -11.03 -10.78
C ARG A 110 -16.72 -11.30 -9.88
N SER A 111 -15.52 -10.86 -10.26
CA SER A 111 -14.33 -11.02 -9.41
C SER A 111 -14.50 -10.34 -8.05
N LEU A 112 -13.84 -10.87 -7.01
CA LEU A 112 -13.93 -10.33 -5.65
C LEU A 112 -13.67 -8.82 -5.60
N TYR A 113 -12.60 -8.35 -6.23
CA TYR A 113 -12.27 -6.92 -6.27
C TYR A 113 -13.38 -6.06 -6.91
N SER A 114 -14.09 -6.58 -7.92
CA SER A 114 -15.18 -5.87 -8.59
C SER A 114 -16.37 -5.68 -7.66
N TYR A 115 -16.74 -6.72 -6.90
CA TYR A 115 -17.80 -6.61 -5.90
C TYR A 115 -17.41 -5.73 -4.71
N LEU A 116 -16.19 -5.88 -4.18
CA LEU A 116 -15.70 -5.09 -3.07
C LEU A 116 -15.65 -3.60 -3.43
N ASN A 117 -15.01 -3.24 -4.55
CA ASN A 117 -14.89 -1.85 -4.97
C ASN A 117 -16.25 -1.20 -5.28
N ARG A 118 -17.22 -1.96 -5.80
CA ARG A 118 -18.61 -1.47 -5.95
C ARG A 118 -19.28 -1.23 -4.59
N THR A 119 -19.05 -2.11 -3.62
CA THR A 119 -19.62 -1.96 -2.27
C THR A 119 -19.00 -0.78 -1.53
N LEU A 120 -17.69 -0.56 -1.65
CA LEU A 120 -16.99 0.58 -1.08
C LEU A 120 -17.48 1.94 -1.61
N LYS A 121 -17.99 1.95 -2.86
CA LYS A 121 -18.57 3.13 -3.50
C LYS A 121 -20.06 3.31 -3.21
N ASN A 122 -20.69 2.39 -2.49
CA ASN A 122 -22.10 2.50 -2.15
C ASN A 122 -22.32 3.55 -1.04
N GLU A 123 -23.36 4.37 -1.20
CA GLU A 123 -23.78 5.37 -0.21
C GLU A 123 -24.25 4.71 1.09
N ASP A 124 -24.91 3.55 1.01
CA ASP A 124 -25.31 2.78 2.19
C ASP A 124 -24.12 1.99 2.75
N ARG A 125 -23.45 2.56 3.75
CA ARG A 125 -22.33 1.91 4.45
C ARG A 125 -22.69 0.59 5.11
N LYS A 126 -23.97 0.30 5.38
CA LYS A 126 -24.38 -1.00 5.93
C LYS A 126 -24.11 -2.14 4.95
N CYS A 127 -24.09 -1.87 3.65
CA CYS A 127 -23.71 -2.85 2.63
C CYS A 127 -22.27 -3.37 2.79
N LEU A 128 -21.39 -2.65 3.50
CA LEU A 128 -20.02 -3.11 3.77
C LEU A 128 -19.92 -4.11 4.93
N SER A 129 -20.91 -4.21 5.81
CA SER A 129 -20.82 -5.09 6.99
C SER A 129 -20.45 -6.55 6.65
N PRO A 130 -20.99 -7.21 5.60
CA PRO A 130 -20.57 -8.55 5.21
C PRO A 130 -19.08 -8.66 4.82
N TRP A 131 -18.46 -7.55 4.42
CA TRP A 131 -17.06 -7.49 4.02
C TRP A 131 -16.10 -7.30 5.18
N PHE A 132 -16.58 -6.97 6.38
CA PHE A 132 -15.70 -6.56 7.48
C PHE A 132 -14.67 -7.62 7.86
N LYS A 133 -15.04 -8.91 7.88
CA LYS A 133 -14.10 -10.00 8.18
C LYS A 133 -13.01 -10.14 7.13
N TYR A 134 -13.38 -10.04 5.84
CA TYR A 134 -12.41 -10.04 4.75
C TYR A 134 -11.54 -8.78 4.76
N LEU A 135 -12.12 -7.59 4.96
CA LEU A 135 -11.42 -6.31 5.07
C LEU A 135 -10.42 -6.32 6.23
N LYS A 136 -10.80 -6.88 7.38
CA LYS A 136 -9.90 -7.06 8.53
C LYS A 136 -8.66 -7.85 8.13
N LEU A 137 -8.81 -9.01 7.50
CA LEU A 137 -7.69 -9.84 7.06
C LEU A 137 -6.85 -9.14 5.98
N PHE A 138 -7.50 -8.65 4.93
CA PHE A 138 -6.85 -8.05 3.78
C PHE A 138 -6.10 -6.76 4.15
N LEU A 139 -6.72 -5.84 4.89
CA LEU A 139 -6.07 -4.61 5.30
C LEU A 139 -4.98 -4.87 6.34
N THR A 140 -5.11 -5.90 7.19
CA THR A 140 -4.00 -6.32 8.07
C THR A 140 -2.78 -6.70 7.24
N ALA A 141 -2.96 -7.49 6.18
CA ALA A 141 -1.89 -7.85 5.25
C ALA A 141 -1.27 -6.62 4.58
N ILE A 142 -2.09 -5.74 3.98
CA ILE A 142 -1.62 -4.53 3.28
C ILE A 142 -0.88 -3.56 4.20
N VAL A 143 -1.33 -3.38 5.45
CA VAL A 143 -0.75 -2.44 6.42
C VAL A 143 0.55 -2.96 7.06
N LYS A 144 0.80 -4.28 7.01
CA LYS A 144 2.08 -4.90 7.40
C LYS A 144 3.17 -4.67 6.34
N LEU A 145 2.80 -4.59 5.07
CA LEU A 145 3.74 -4.33 3.99
C LEU A 145 4.31 -2.90 4.08
N PRO A 146 5.58 -2.69 3.71
CA PRO A 146 6.16 -1.35 3.67
C PRO A 146 5.50 -0.52 2.56
N CYS A 147 5.18 0.74 2.87
CA CYS A 147 4.82 1.71 1.84
C CYS A 147 6.01 1.97 0.92
N ILE A 148 5.73 2.17 -0.37
CA ILE A 148 6.74 2.64 -1.32
C ILE A 148 7.16 4.08 -0.96
N PRO A 149 8.40 4.49 -1.28
CA PRO A 149 8.80 5.88 -1.19
C PRO A 149 7.86 6.78 -2.02
N PRO A 150 7.69 8.06 -1.65
CA PRO A 150 6.86 8.97 -2.45
C PRO A 150 7.30 8.99 -3.92
N GLN A 151 6.37 8.68 -4.81
CA GLN A 151 6.64 8.55 -6.24
C GLN A 151 5.37 8.74 -7.07
N VAL A 152 5.53 8.80 -8.40
CA VAL A 152 4.42 8.75 -9.34
C VAL A 152 4.04 7.30 -9.63
N VAL A 153 2.75 7.00 -9.61
CA VAL A 153 2.16 5.74 -10.07
C VAL A 153 1.13 6.01 -11.16
N TRP A 154 0.85 4.99 -11.96
CA TRP A 154 0.04 5.10 -13.16
C TRP A 154 -1.20 4.22 -13.08
N GLY A 155 -2.33 4.78 -13.50
CA GLY A 155 -3.61 4.07 -13.62
C GLY A 155 -4.23 4.32 -15.00
N GLY A 156 -4.99 3.37 -15.53
CA GLY A 156 -5.56 3.45 -16.87
C GLY A 156 -6.98 2.89 -16.99
N VAL A 157 -7.84 3.60 -17.71
CA VAL A 157 -9.24 3.19 -17.95
C VAL A 157 -9.62 3.34 -19.42
N ARG A 158 -10.41 2.39 -19.93
CA ARG A 158 -10.90 2.36 -21.32
C ARG A 158 -12.24 3.10 -21.49
N LYS A 159 -12.28 4.32 -20.98
CA LYS A 159 -13.40 5.23 -21.17
C LYS A 159 -12.90 6.66 -21.07
N ASN A 160 -13.64 7.58 -21.67
CA ASN A 160 -13.46 8.99 -21.39
C ASN A 160 -14.06 9.28 -20.01
N ILE A 161 -13.23 9.53 -19.02
CA ILE A 161 -13.65 10.09 -17.73
C ILE A 161 -13.67 11.63 -17.88
N ASN A 162 -14.89 12.19 -17.96
CA ASN A 162 -15.28 13.60 -18.16
C ASN A 162 -14.31 14.64 -17.54
N ILE A 163 -13.80 15.65 -18.26
CA ILE A 163 -14.32 17.02 -18.57
C ILE A 163 -14.61 17.94 -17.35
N ASP A 164 -15.10 17.42 -16.21
CA ASP A 164 -15.50 18.26 -15.05
C ASP A 164 -14.50 18.24 -13.88
N LEU A 165 -13.37 17.56 -14.04
CA LEU A 165 -12.29 17.52 -13.05
C LEU A 165 -11.36 18.73 -13.21
N PHE A 166 -11.83 19.93 -12.91
CA PHE A 166 -11.01 21.13 -13.04
C PHE A 166 -9.80 21.08 -12.10
N LYS A 167 -8.74 21.82 -12.43
CA LYS A 167 -7.60 22.02 -11.53
C LYS A 167 -8.11 22.42 -10.13
N GLU A 168 -7.45 21.92 -9.08
CA GLU A 168 -7.79 22.10 -7.66
C GLU A 168 -9.08 21.39 -7.21
N THR A 169 -9.74 20.62 -8.09
CA THR A 169 -10.84 19.75 -7.65
C THR A 169 -10.29 18.69 -6.69
N GLN A 170 -10.91 18.57 -5.53
CA GLN A 170 -10.62 17.56 -4.53
C GLN A 170 -11.57 16.37 -4.69
N ILE A 171 -11.02 15.15 -4.60
CA ILE A 171 -11.72 13.92 -4.90
C ILE A 171 -11.34 12.84 -3.89
N ILE A 172 -12.29 11.97 -3.55
CA ILE A 172 -12.05 10.81 -2.68
C ILE A 172 -12.24 9.52 -3.48
N TRP A 173 -11.17 8.74 -3.60
CA TRP A 173 -11.22 7.41 -4.20
C TRP A 173 -11.63 6.38 -3.16
N TRP A 174 -12.93 6.11 -3.09
CA TRP A 174 -13.50 5.18 -2.11
C TRP A 174 -13.17 3.71 -2.37
N GLY A 175 -12.83 3.33 -3.61
CA GLY A 175 -12.36 1.98 -3.91
C GLY A 175 -10.86 1.82 -3.71
N PHE A 176 -10.40 0.57 -3.56
CA PHE A 176 -8.99 0.26 -3.78
C PHE A 176 -8.62 0.60 -5.22
N SER A 177 -7.52 1.32 -5.40
CA SER A 177 -7.01 1.68 -6.71
C SER A 177 -5.80 0.82 -7.02
N SER A 178 -5.92 0.02 -8.08
CA SER A 178 -4.81 -0.73 -8.62
C SER A 178 -4.05 0.19 -9.57
N THR A 179 -2.76 0.36 -9.33
CA THR A 179 -1.85 1.22 -10.10
C THR A 179 -0.56 0.47 -10.37
N THR A 180 0.30 1.02 -11.23
CA THR A 180 1.61 0.42 -11.53
C THR A 180 2.69 1.49 -11.55
N ALA A 181 3.93 1.12 -11.19
CA ALA A 181 5.10 1.95 -11.40
C ALA A 181 5.56 1.93 -12.88
N SER A 182 5.10 0.94 -13.65
CA SER A 182 5.60 0.65 -14.99
C SER A 182 4.58 1.03 -16.07
N LEU A 183 4.84 2.16 -16.76
CA LEU A 183 4.01 2.62 -17.88
C LEU A 183 3.87 1.57 -18.99
N SER A 184 4.88 0.72 -19.21
CA SER A 184 4.83 -0.32 -20.24
C SER A 184 3.73 -1.35 -19.99
N VAL A 185 3.33 -1.58 -18.74
CA VAL A 185 2.18 -2.45 -18.41
C VAL A 185 0.91 -1.90 -19.04
N LEU A 186 0.75 -0.56 -19.08
CA LEU A 186 -0.45 0.08 -19.64
C LEU A 186 -0.51 0.03 -21.17
N GLU A 187 0.59 -0.25 -21.87
CA GLU A 187 0.57 -0.41 -23.33
C GLU A 187 -0.22 -1.63 -23.80
N SER A 188 -0.38 -2.64 -22.93
CA SER A 188 -1.14 -3.85 -23.25
C SER A 188 -2.64 -3.54 -23.38
N ASP A 189 -3.27 -4.14 -24.39
CA ASP A 189 -4.72 -4.03 -24.62
C ASP A 189 -5.56 -4.68 -23.51
N ILE A 190 -4.93 -5.33 -22.54
CA ILE A 190 -5.62 -5.81 -21.34
C ILE A 190 -5.75 -4.68 -20.30
N TYR A 191 -5.05 -3.55 -20.42
CA TYR A 191 -5.16 -2.43 -19.48
C TYR A 191 -5.70 -1.19 -20.20
N LEU A 192 -4.81 -0.27 -20.57
CA LEU A 192 -5.16 0.93 -21.30
C LEU A 192 -5.17 0.64 -22.80
N GLY A 193 -4.06 0.12 -23.33
CA GLY A 193 -3.88 -0.09 -24.77
C GLY A 193 -3.64 1.21 -25.55
N LYS A 194 -3.58 1.10 -26.88
CA LYS A 194 -3.20 2.20 -27.78
C LYS A 194 -4.35 2.80 -28.59
N THR A 195 -5.56 2.25 -28.45
CA THR A 195 -6.73 2.66 -29.26
C THR A 195 -8.01 2.77 -28.41
N GLY A 196 -8.99 3.51 -28.92
CA GLY A 196 -10.28 3.73 -28.26
C GLY A 196 -10.21 4.78 -27.16
N TYR A 197 -11.38 5.24 -26.70
CA TYR A 197 -11.48 6.25 -25.64
C TYR A 197 -10.83 5.74 -24.35
N ARG A 198 -9.88 6.52 -23.84
CA ARG A 198 -9.07 6.13 -22.70
C ARG A 198 -8.65 7.33 -21.86
N THR A 199 -8.55 7.10 -20.55
CA THR A 199 -8.00 8.06 -19.58
C THR A 199 -6.82 7.43 -18.85
N LEU A 200 -5.68 8.12 -18.88
CA LEU A 200 -4.47 7.80 -18.14
C LEU A 200 -4.37 8.71 -16.91
N PHE A 201 -4.15 8.12 -15.75
CA PHE A 201 -3.92 8.82 -14.50
C PHE A 201 -2.43 8.78 -14.18
N SER A 202 -1.86 9.95 -13.93
CA SER A 202 -0.55 10.14 -13.30
C SER A 202 -0.80 10.56 -11.86
N ILE A 203 -0.32 9.81 -10.87
CA ILE A 203 -0.70 10.03 -9.47
C ILE A 203 0.56 10.15 -8.62
N GLU A 204 0.84 11.32 -8.06
CA GLU A 204 1.84 11.48 -7.00
C GLU A 204 1.27 10.88 -5.70
N THR A 205 1.85 9.78 -5.21
CA THR A 205 1.42 9.10 -3.97
C THR A 205 2.54 9.06 -2.93
N PHE A 206 2.19 9.08 -1.64
CA PHE A 206 3.14 8.97 -0.53
C PHE A 206 2.97 7.70 0.32
N ASN A 207 1.96 6.87 0.07
CA ASN A 207 1.69 5.67 0.87
C ASN A 207 1.15 4.47 0.08
N GLY A 208 1.46 4.38 -1.22
CA GLY A 208 1.13 3.20 -2.01
C GLY A 208 1.81 1.93 -1.48
N THR A 209 1.15 0.78 -1.63
CA THR A 209 1.70 -0.51 -1.18
C THR A 209 2.00 -1.40 -2.39
N ASN A 210 3.26 -1.80 -2.55
CA ASN A 210 3.64 -2.78 -3.56
C ASN A 210 3.18 -4.18 -3.10
N ILE A 211 2.40 -4.87 -3.94
CA ILE A 211 1.86 -6.19 -3.62
C ILE A 211 2.37 -7.28 -4.56
N ARG A 212 3.41 -7.01 -5.35
CA ARG A 212 3.91 -7.91 -6.41
C ARG A 212 4.17 -9.34 -5.92
N ALA A 213 4.77 -9.49 -4.73
CA ALA A 213 5.12 -10.78 -4.16
C ALA A 213 3.89 -11.62 -3.73
N HIS A 214 2.76 -10.96 -3.50
CA HIS A 214 1.52 -11.58 -3.00
C HIS A 214 0.41 -11.60 -4.04
N SER A 215 0.55 -10.84 -5.13
CA SER A 215 -0.41 -10.78 -6.22
C SER A 215 -0.46 -12.10 -7.01
N TYR A 216 -1.64 -12.40 -7.54
CA TYR A 216 -1.83 -13.47 -8.51
C TYR A 216 -1.10 -13.20 -9.83
N PHE A 217 -0.96 -11.92 -10.21
CA PHE A 217 -0.26 -11.48 -11.41
C PHE A 217 0.97 -10.65 -11.04
N ASN A 218 2.11 -11.32 -10.86
CA ASN A 218 3.35 -10.69 -10.40
C ASN A 218 4.07 -9.82 -11.45
N GLU A 219 3.65 -9.85 -12.71
CA GLU A 219 4.24 -9.03 -13.79
C GLU A 219 3.65 -7.61 -13.86
N GLU A 220 2.56 -7.34 -13.14
CA GLU A 220 1.86 -6.05 -13.18
C GLU A 220 2.57 -4.94 -12.39
N GLU A 221 3.53 -5.32 -11.54
CA GLU A 221 4.17 -4.42 -10.57
C GLU A 221 3.12 -3.59 -9.82
N GLU A 222 2.07 -4.29 -9.39
CA GLU A 222 0.86 -3.69 -8.84
C GLU A 222 1.14 -2.97 -7.52
N ILE A 223 0.75 -1.70 -7.48
CA ILE A 223 0.75 -0.83 -6.31
C ILE A 223 -0.70 -0.50 -5.97
N ILE A 224 -1.10 -0.81 -4.75
CA ILE A 224 -2.44 -0.53 -4.23
C ILE A 224 -2.44 0.83 -3.52
N LEU A 225 -3.41 1.67 -3.87
CA LEU A 225 -3.84 2.79 -3.04
C LEU A 225 -5.10 2.36 -2.27
N LEU A 226 -5.15 2.72 -0.98
CA LEU A 226 -6.23 2.32 -0.08
C LEU A 226 -7.56 3.04 -0.38
N PRO A 227 -8.70 2.46 0.02
CA PRO A 227 -9.99 3.14 0.04
C PRO A 227 -9.94 4.45 0.81
N GLY A 228 -10.68 5.44 0.35
CA GLY A 228 -10.66 6.78 0.95
C GLY A 228 -9.40 7.58 0.61
N THR A 229 -8.68 7.23 -0.46
CA THR A 229 -7.51 8.00 -0.89
C THR A 229 -7.96 9.38 -1.37
N TYR A 230 -7.47 10.42 -0.72
CA TYR A 230 -7.81 11.82 -1.01
C TYR A 230 -6.84 12.40 -2.05
N LEU A 231 -7.39 12.93 -3.14
CA LEU A 231 -6.63 13.35 -4.33
C LEU A 231 -7.05 14.76 -4.75
N GLU A 232 -6.10 15.51 -5.26
CA GLU A 232 -6.31 16.83 -5.86
C GLU A 232 -5.87 16.82 -7.33
N VAL A 233 -6.71 17.35 -8.21
CA VAL A 233 -6.37 17.52 -9.63
C VAL A 233 -5.34 18.62 -9.80
N GLN A 234 -4.16 18.25 -10.29
CA GLN A 234 -3.07 19.19 -10.55
C GLN A 234 -3.16 19.78 -11.96
N SER A 235 -3.39 18.92 -12.96
CA SER A 235 -3.47 19.34 -14.36
C SER A 235 -4.13 18.28 -15.23
N GLN A 236 -4.50 18.65 -16.45
CA GLN A 236 -5.01 17.75 -17.48
C GLN A 236 -4.36 18.02 -18.82
N LEU A 237 -4.24 16.98 -19.65
CA LEU A 237 -3.76 17.08 -21.02
C LEU A 237 -4.54 16.11 -21.91
N ASN A 238 -5.02 16.59 -23.06
CA ASN A 238 -5.74 15.78 -24.05
C ASN A 238 -4.92 15.73 -25.36
N PRO A 239 -3.86 14.91 -25.41
CA PRO A 239 -2.93 14.91 -26.54
C PRO A 239 -3.53 14.30 -27.82
N ALA A 240 -4.63 13.55 -27.72
CA ALA A 240 -5.37 12.99 -28.84
C ALA A 240 -6.87 13.00 -28.54
N THR A 241 -7.70 12.84 -29.57
CA THR A 241 -9.17 12.85 -29.43
C THR A 241 -9.69 11.71 -28.54
N ASP A 242 -8.97 10.60 -28.48
CA ASP A 242 -9.34 9.40 -27.74
C ASP A 242 -8.52 9.21 -26.45
N LEU A 243 -7.58 10.11 -26.12
CA LEU A 243 -6.70 9.99 -24.95
C LEU A 243 -6.78 11.23 -24.06
N HIS A 244 -7.16 11.02 -22.80
CA HIS A 244 -7.15 12.03 -21.74
C HIS A 244 -6.10 11.66 -20.70
N ILE A 245 -5.33 12.63 -20.22
CA ILE A 245 -4.35 12.45 -19.16
C ILE A 245 -4.72 13.36 -18.00
N ILE A 246 -4.84 12.78 -16.80
CA ILE A 246 -5.16 13.51 -15.58
C ILE A 246 -4.01 13.33 -14.60
N HIS A 247 -3.40 14.44 -14.19
CA HIS A 247 -2.39 14.47 -13.15
C HIS A 247 -3.04 14.75 -11.79
N LEU A 248 -2.85 13.84 -10.85
CA LEU A 248 -3.41 13.87 -9.52
C LEU A 248 -2.29 13.87 -8.49
N LYS A 249 -2.53 14.53 -7.36
CA LYS A 249 -1.66 14.48 -6.21
C LYS A 249 -2.42 13.98 -4.99
N GLN A 250 -1.87 12.98 -4.32
CA GLN A 250 -2.39 12.51 -3.05
C GLN A 250 -2.16 13.56 -1.97
N VAL A 251 -3.24 13.87 -1.28
CA VAL A 251 -3.28 14.82 -0.16
C VAL A 251 -3.70 14.04 1.08
N ARG A 252 -3.22 14.46 2.25
CA ARG A 252 -3.67 13.88 3.51
C ARG A 252 -5.02 14.48 3.89
N PRO A 253 -6.05 13.67 4.17
CA PRO A 253 -7.32 14.20 4.64
C PRO A 253 -7.16 14.73 6.07
N ASN A 254 -7.99 15.71 6.43
CA ASN A 254 -8.06 16.25 7.80
C ASN A 254 -8.77 15.29 8.77
N GLU A 255 -9.50 14.31 8.24
CA GLU A 255 -10.29 13.33 8.97
C GLU A 255 -9.90 11.91 8.57
N ILE A 256 -10.17 10.95 9.46
CA ILE A 256 -9.93 9.54 9.18
C ILE A 256 -11.03 9.03 8.24
N LEU A 257 -10.65 8.69 7.01
CA LEU A 257 -11.55 8.12 6.00
C LEU A 257 -11.56 6.58 6.00
N LEU A 258 -10.49 5.98 6.51
CA LEU A 258 -10.30 4.54 6.67
C LEU A 258 -9.55 4.31 7.98
N GLU A 259 -10.15 3.58 8.93
CA GLU A 259 -9.47 3.25 10.18
C GLU A 259 -8.29 2.29 9.98
N THR A 260 -7.40 2.12 10.96
CA THR A 260 -6.34 1.10 10.85
C THR A 260 -6.87 -0.27 11.30
N PRO A 261 -6.48 -1.39 10.64
CA PRO A 261 -6.96 -2.72 11.00
C PRO A 261 -6.50 -3.18 12.39
N PHE A 262 -5.44 -2.60 12.92
CA PHE A 262 -4.95 -2.82 14.27
C PHE A 262 -4.27 -1.55 14.76
N GLU A 263 -4.30 -1.30 16.06
CA GLU A 263 -3.42 -0.31 16.67
C GLU A 263 -2.00 -0.84 16.48
N LYS A 264 -1.23 -0.23 15.58
CA LYS A 264 0.22 -0.39 15.65
C LYS A 264 0.60 0.15 17.03
N PRO A 265 1.30 -0.63 17.88
CA PRO A 265 1.98 0.02 18.99
C PRO A 265 2.80 1.14 18.36
N VAL A 266 2.51 2.37 18.77
CA VAL A 266 3.14 3.59 18.29
C VAL A 266 4.62 3.48 18.64
N THR A 267 5.40 2.86 17.78
CA THR A 267 6.82 2.67 17.95
C THR A 267 7.54 3.54 16.95
N ILE A 268 8.37 4.43 17.47
CA ILE A 268 9.25 5.25 16.68
C ILE A 268 10.30 4.33 16.06
N ASN A 269 10.36 4.30 14.74
CA ASN A 269 11.35 3.51 14.00
C ASN A 269 12.71 4.19 14.06
N TRP A 270 13.46 3.90 15.12
CA TRP A 270 14.82 4.37 15.30
C TRP A 270 15.74 3.77 14.23
N ASN A 271 16.41 4.64 13.48
CA ASN A 271 17.58 4.27 12.70
C ASN A 271 18.65 3.72 13.66
N GLY A 272 19.50 2.80 13.20
CA GLY A 272 20.59 2.20 13.98
C GLY A 272 21.59 3.22 14.57
N THR A 273 21.46 4.49 14.21
CA THR A 273 22.24 5.65 14.70
C THR A 273 21.44 6.58 15.63
N ASN A 274 20.45 6.07 16.38
CA ASN A 274 19.71 6.80 17.44
C ASN A 274 18.98 8.08 17.00
N TRP A 275 18.43 8.08 15.79
CA TRP A 275 17.48 9.11 15.33
C TRP A 275 16.33 8.46 14.55
N ALA A 276 15.21 9.16 14.42
CA ALA A 276 14.05 8.69 13.68
C ALA A 276 13.30 9.85 13.01
N THR A 277 12.46 9.53 12.02
CA THR A 277 11.51 10.47 11.42
C THR A 277 10.16 10.40 12.13
N SER A 278 9.32 11.42 11.93
CA SER A 278 7.96 11.50 12.50
C SER A 278 7.95 11.42 14.03
N CYS A 279 8.93 12.04 14.67
CA CYS A 279 9.04 12.03 16.13
C CYS A 279 9.48 13.36 16.72
N ASP A 280 9.17 13.55 17.99
CA ASP A 280 9.49 14.74 18.77
C ASP A 280 9.85 14.37 20.23
N PHE A 281 10.54 15.31 20.90
CA PHE A 281 10.77 15.33 22.33
C PHE A 281 10.22 16.65 22.88
N PRO A 282 9.03 16.67 23.51
CA PRO A 282 8.46 17.91 24.05
C PRO A 282 9.29 18.50 25.20
N GLY A 283 9.48 19.81 25.21
CA GLY A 283 10.20 20.53 26.28
C GLY A 283 11.73 20.36 26.24
N ASN A 284 12.43 20.79 27.29
CA ASN A 284 13.90 20.69 27.41
C ASN A 284 14.73 21.50 26.39
N GLU A 285 14.21 22.62 25.90
CA GLU A 285 14.87 23.47 24.92
C GLU A 285 16.16 24.06 25.51
N LEU A 286 17.24 23.97 24.73
CA LEU A 286 18.55 24.53 25.06
C LEU A 286 18.88 25.70 24.11
N SER A 287 18.75 25.47 22.81
CA SER A 287 18.99 26.49 21.77
C SER A 287 18.42 26.01 20.44
N TYR A 288 18.52 26.81 19.38
CA TYR A 288 18.12 26.41 18.03
C TYR A 288 19.13 26.89 16.97
N ALA A 289 19.06 26.28 15.79
CA ALA A 289 19.84 26.68 14.61
C ALA A 289 19.04 26.48 13.33
N LEU A 290 19.12 27.44 12.40
CA LEU A 290 18.52 27.35 11.06
C LEU A 290 19.44 26.55 10.15
N ILE A 291 19.30 25.23 10.15
CA ILE A 291 20.16 24.30 9.43
C ILE A 291 19.34 23.14 8.84
N ALA A 292 19.84 22.51 7.78
CA ALA A 292 19.23 21.31 7.22
C ALA A 292 19.28 20.15 8.22
N SER A 293 18.26 19.29 8.16
CA SER A 293 18.04 18.19 9.11
C SER A 293 19.25 17.27 9.30
N LYS A 294 19.95 16.96 8.20
CA LYS A 294 21.17 16.12 8.19
C LYS A 294 22.32 16.64 9.07
N PHE A 295 22.31 17.93 9.42
CA PHE A 295 23.35 18.56 10.25
C PHE A 295 22.94 18.69 11.73
N CYS A 296 21.71 18.31 12.09
CA CYS A 296 21.17 18.54 13.42
C CYS A 296 21.89 17.74 14.52
N SER A 297 22.29 16.50 14.21
CA SER A 297 23.12 15.66 15.11
C SER A 297 24.47 16.29 15.40
N ALA A 298 25.22 16.68 14.36
CA ALA A 298 26.52 17.32 14.49
C ALA A 298 26.42 18.65 15.26
N LYS A 299 25.37 19.43 15.01
CA LYS A 299 25.13 20.68 15.74
C LYS A 299 24.86 20.45 17.22
N CYS A 300 24.09 19.41 17.57
CA CYS A 300 23.87 19.05 18.96
C CYS A 300 25.18 18.60 19.64
N ILE A 301 26.01 17.78 18.98
CA ILE A 301 27.33 17.37 19.52
C ILE A 301 28.21 18.58 19.84
N GLN A 302 28.22 19.61 18.99
CA GLN A 302 28.98 20.85 19.19
C GLN A 302 28.37 21.80 20.23
N THR A 303 27.13 21.56 20.65
CA THR A 303 26.41 22.44 21.59
C THR A 303 26.58 21.90 23.00
N GLN A 304 27.33 22.62 23.82
CA GLN A 304 27.57 22.23 25.21
C GLN A 304 26.25 22.01 25.97
N GLY A 305 26.10 20.81 26.55
CA GLY A 305 24.91 20.42 27.30
C GLY A 305 23.75 19.87 26.45
N CYS A 306 23.91 19.77 25.13
CA CYS A 306 22.92 19.13 24.26
C CYS A 306 23.01 17.60 24.41
N THR A 307 21.86 16.97 24.67
CA THR A 307 21.73 15.51 24.83
C THR A 307 20.90 14.90 23.71
N HIS A 308 19.99 15.68 23.13
CA HIS A 308 19.10 15.27 22.06
C HIS A 308 18.67 16.46 21.22
N TYR A 309 18.06 16.20 20.07
CA TYR A 309 17.65 17.23 19.13
C TYR A 309 16.34 16.87 18.44
N VAL A 310 15.65 17.90 17.94
CA VAL A 310 14.48 17.80 17.09
C VAL A 310 14.65 18.73 15.89
N TRP A 311 14.37 18.28 14.69
CA TRP A 311 14.33 19.10 13.48
C TRP A 311 12.90 19.24 12.99
N SER A 312 12.54 20.46 12.57
CA SER A 312 11.22 20.80 12.03
C SER A 312 11.35 21.73 10.82
N THR A 313 10.29 21.86 10.04
CA THR A 313 10.22 22.78 8.88
C THR A 313 10.00 24.25 9.28
N TRP A 314 9.89 24.54 10.58
CA TRP A 314 9.77 25.91 11.08
C TRP A 314 10.92 26.80 10.55
N ASN A 315 10.59 28.00 10.09
CA ASN A 315 11.54 28.95 9.47
C ASN A 315 12.42 28.32 8.37
N ASN A 316 11.81 27.53 7.48
CA ASN A 316 12.50 26.86 6.37
C ASN A 316 13.55 25.82 6.81
N GLY A 317 13.46 25.34 8.06
CA GLY A 317 14.33 24.31 8.62
C GLY A 317 15.01 24.76 9.90
N THR A 318 14.55 24.24 11.04
CA THR A 318 15.09 24.55 12.36
C THR A 318 15.44 23.28 13.11
N CYS A 319 16.68 23.21 13.57
CA CYS A 319 17.17 22.24 14.53
C CYS A 319 17.08 22.81 15.94
N TRP A 320 16.32 22.16 16.81
CA TRP A 320 16.16 22.46 18.22
C TRP A 320 17.12 21.57 19.01
N MET A 321 18.13 22.17 19.63
CA MET A 321 19.03 21.49 20.56
C MET A 321 18.36 21.44 21.93
N LYS A 322 18.44 20.29 22.59
CA LYS A 322 17.69 20.00 23.80
C LYS A 322 18.60 19.36 24.87
N LYS A 323 18.27 19.55 26.14
CA LYS A 323 19.09 19.16 27.31
C LYS A 323 18.37 18.13 28.18
N ASN A 324 18.99 17.73 29.30
CA ASN A 324 18.51 16.71 30.25
C ASN A 324 18.65 15.26 29.76
N ASN A 325 18.53 14.32 30.69
CA ASN A 325 18.67 12.89 30.40
C ASN A 325 17.36 12.35 29.82
N ILE A 326 17.42 11.87 28.58
CA ILE A 326 16.28 11.36 27.81
C ILE A 326 16.65 9.99 27.25
N SER A 327 15.64 9.17 26.97
CA SER A 327 15.77 7.86 26.34
C SER A 327 14.85 7.75 25.12
N LYS A 328 15.00 6.68 24.33
CA LYS A 328 14.17 6.43 23.15
C LYS A 328 12.69 6.30 23.47
N THR A 329 12.33 5.91 24.68
CA THR A 329 10.94 5.73 25.11
C THR A 329 10.23 7.04 25.46
N ASP A 330 10.99 8.13 25.61
CA ASP A 330 10.42 9.45 25.92
C ASP A 330 10.06 10.26 24.66
N ALA A 331 10.37 9.71 23.48
CA ALA A 331 9.99 10.32 22.22
C ALA A 331 8.53 10.03 21.89
N ILE A 332 7.83 11.00 21.30
CA ILE A 332 6.45 10.87 20.84
C ILE A 332 6.38 10.85 19.32
N LEU A 333 5.38 10.18 18.74
CA LEU A 333 5.11 10.29 17.30
C LEU A 333 4.49 11.64 16.97
N THR A 334 4.86 12.16 15.80
CA THR A 334 4.24 13.35 15.20
C THR A 334 3.56 12.96 13.89
N ASP A 335 2.49 13.66 13.54
CA ASP A 335 1.86 13.56 12.22
C ASP A 335 2.72 14.15 11.08
N HIS A 336 3.73 14.97 11.40
CA HIS A 336 4.67 15.57 10.46
C HIS A 336 5.78 14.60 10.02
N PRO A 337 5.77 14.10 8.77
CA PRO A 337 6.71 13.06 8.32
C PRO A 337 8.15 13.58 8.20
N THR A 338 8.29 14.91 8.05
CA THR A 338 9.55 15.61 7.91
C THR A 338 10.21 15.95 9.24
N MET A 339 9.50 15.81 10.36
CA MET A 339 10.13 16.01 11.67
C MET A 339 11.11 14.87 11.95
N ILE A 340 12.25 15.22 12.53
CA ILE A 340 13.29 14.26 12.89
C ILE A 340 13.65 14.48 14.35
N CYS A 341 13.72 13.43 15.14
CA CYS A 341 14.26 13.50 16.50
C CYS A 341 15.47 12.57 16.63
N GLY A 342 16.42 12.91 17.50
CA GLY A 342 17.59 12.06 17.74
C GLY A 342 18.24 12.29 19.10
N ILE A 343 18.92 11.25 19.60
CA ILE A 343 19.62 11.23 20.88
C ILE A 343 21.12 11.13 20.61
N ILE A 344 21.93 11.90 21.34
CA ILE A 344 23.38 11.84 21.28
C ILE A 344 23.88 10.82 22.31
N ASN A 345 24.69 9.85 21.86
CA ASN A 345 25.33 8.91 22.78
C ASN A 345 26.39 9.61 23.62
N SER A 346 26.36 9.39 24.93
CA SER A 346 27.33 9.89 25.92
C SER A 346 28.78 9.51 25.62
N ASN A 347 29.04 8.50 24.77
CA ASN A 347 30.39 8.11 24.36
C ASN A 347 31.10 9.12 23.42
N HIS A 348 30.40 10.13 22.90
CA HIS A 348 31.02 11.21 22.11
C HIS A 348 31.44 12.45 22.93
N GLN A 349 31.17 12.48 24.24
CA GLN A 349 31.54 13.62 25.11
C GLN A 349 32.93 13.50 25.78
N GLN A 350 33.69 12.44 25.51
CA GLN A 350 34.99 12.19 26.18
C GLN A 350 36.25 12.29 25.31
N HIS A 351 36.16 12.65 24.02
CA HIS A 351 37.33 12.60 23.13
C HIS A 351 38.11 13.91 22.91
N ASP A 352 37.73 15.03 23.53
CA ASP A 352 38.39 16.33 23.31
C ASP A 352 38.95 17.00 24.59
N GLN A 353 39.50 16.22 25.53
CA GLN A 353 40.32 16.76 26.63
C GLN A 353 41.81 16.37 26.58
N ASN A 354 42.28 15.65 25.54
CA ASN A 354 43.68 15.16 25.50
C ASN A 354 44.50 15.58 24.27
N SER A 355 44.16 16.68 23.61
CA SER A 355 45.00 17.27 22.55
C SER A 355 45.43 18.70 22.88
N ILE A 356 45.94 18.92 24.09
CA ILE A 356 46.92 19.99 24.33
C ILE A 356 48.27 19.46 23.83
N ILE A 357 48.54 19.62 22.54
CA ILE A 357 49.90 19.49 22.01
C ILE A 357 50.60 20.81 22.31
N MET A 358 51.39 20.79 23.39
CA MET A 358 52.44 21.77 23.63
C MET A 358 53.49 21.63 22.52
N TRP A 359 53.66 22.67 21.71
CA TRP A 359 54.84 22.82 20.87
C TRP A 359 56.02 23.17 21.77
N ASN A 360 56.99 22.26 21.89
CA ASN A 360 58.33 22.61 22.39
C ASN A 360 59.30 22.63 21.21
N GLU A 361 59.90 23.80 21.02
CA GLU A 361 61.10 24.02 20.20
C GLU A 361 62.34 23.36 20.84
N ASN A 362 63.38 23.19 20.00
CA ASN A 362 64.77 22.74 20.26
C ASN A 362 65.09 21.26 20.00
N ASN A 363 65.46 20.92 18.76
CA ASN A 363 66.86 20.88 18.30
C ASN A 363 66.94 20.47 16.83
#